data_AF-A0A395X1Z5-F1
#
_entry.id   AF-A0A395X1Z5-F1
#
_cell.length_a   1.000
_cell.length_b   1.000
_cell.length_c   1.000
_cell.angle_alpha   90.00
_cell.angle_beta   90.00
_cell.angle_gamma   90.00
#
_symmetry.space_group_name_H-M   'P 1'
#
loop_
_entity.id
_entity.type
_entity.pdbx_description
1 polymer ?
#
loop_
_entity_poly.entity_id
_entity_poly.type
_entity_poly.pdbx_seq_one_letter_code
_entity_poly.pdbx_strand_id
1 'polypeptide(L)'
;MDVEMKSKNYTYFSERSYTGKDCKIDDKVVDYWKKVLGDNVFNNIEKVYNLRPEIVMSKKDFENVTESKEILQFSELFQTGFGENVKYQLKIGEKGAFVFDRFLDHFIKFGIAVLNEQEIDECIMDSYIDNIIRQISKISMGTLMFEMYICREQGLLVGNNSNEEYVYYNTHFLGDKKYINELFEIYPCLERMIFESIFYLVNNYKELLIRLKKDHDYLVEQLCDRKKFKKVVKMQSDISDSHKRGKTVSVLTLDNDVKVVYKPRSLKGEKAYQDFQTYISQGSKLKARTFKVIDCGNYGWEEFVESKPCSDMQQLRNYYYRFGELILQNYILNANDLHEENVIAYGEYPIVIDAETILDNHIELSKQNSREIINEKIRDSVLFSGLLPNYRFSNKGKGIDMSAIMGKEGDEYPILIPRIAEIGTSNMHYEYVHPIKTANNNLATLNGKFIAPATFIKEIDQGFRDAYRFIMEHKQSTIEKMKIFENIIVRHLIQDTQRYSMILHTSYHPDFLQDGLF
;
A
#
# COMPACT_ATOMS: atom_id res chain seq x y z
N MET A 1 -27.88 17.98 17.72
CA MET A 1 -28.64 16.77 17.33
C MET A 1 -28.15 15.68 18.25
N ASP A 2 -29.05 15.11 19.04
CA ASP A 2 -28.75 13.90 19.81
C ASP A 2 -28.36 12.81 18.82
N VAL A 3 -27.17 12.24 19.00
CA VAL A 3 -26.63 11.16 18.17
C VAL A 3 -27.49 9.94 18.46
N GLU A 4 -28.45 9.63 17.59
CA GLU A 4 -29.14 8.35 17.62
C GLU A 4 -28.07 7.29 17.36
N MET A 5 -27.70 6.54 18.41
CA MET A 5 -26.62 5.58 18.35
C MET A 5 -26.91 4.57 17.25
N LYS A 6 -26.13 4.62 16.16
CA LYS A 6 -26.00 3.52 15.20
C LYS A 6 -25.87 2.18 15.94
N SER A 7 -26.27 1.10 15.26
CA SER A 7 -26.18 -0.29 15.74
C SER A 7 -24.95 -0.49 16.63
N LYS A 8 -25.13 -1.10 17.81
CA LYS A 8 -24.03 -1.41 18.75
C LYS A 8 -22.88 -2.17 18.08
N ASN A 9 -23.16 -2.85 16.97
CA ASN A 9 -22.22 -3.65 16.20
C ASN A 9 -21.28 -2.82 15.31
N TYR A 10 -21.50 -1.51 15.17
CA TYR A 10 -20.67 -0.57 14.37
C TYR A 10 -19.29 -0.29 14.99
N THR A 11 -19.16 -0.35 16.32
CA THR A 11 -17.91 -0.02 17.03
C THR A 11 -16.97 -1.22 17.09
N TYR A 12 -15.66 -0.99 17.01
CA TYR A 12 -14.69 -2.06 17.25
C TYR A 12 -14.67 -2.44 18.72
N PHE A 13 -14.24 -3.65 19.06
CA PHE A 13 -14.21 -4.09 20.47
C PHE A 13 -13.39 -3.17 21.38
N SER A 14 -12.37 -2.48 20.85
CA SER A 14 -11.53 -1.52 21.56
C SER A 14 -12.19 -0.16 21.81
N GLU A 15 -13.31 0.13 21.16
CA GLU A 15 -14.07 1.38 21.30
C GLU A 15 -15.32 1.21 22.19
N ARG A 16 -15.43 0.06 22.85
CA ARG A 16 -16.54 -0.33 23.70
C ARG A 16 -16.09 -0.34 25.16
N SER A 17 -16.93 0.15 26.07
CA SER A 17 -16.77 0.01 27.52
C SER A 17 -17.63 -1.14 28.00
N TYR A 18 -17.03 -2.15 28.60
CA TYR A 18 -17.72 -3.34 29.06
C TYR A 18 -18.03 -3.21 30.55
N THR A 19 -19.32 -3.06 30.89
CA THR A 19 -19.76 -2.94 32.28
C THR A 19 -19.89 -4.35 32.86
N GLY A 20 -18.78 -4.93 33.31
CA GLY A 20 -18.72 -6.33 33.78
C GLY A 20 -19.52 -6.67 35.04
N LYS A 21 -20.62 -5.97 35.34
CA LYS A 21 -21.40 -6.10 36.58
C LYS A 21 -22.32 -7.32 36.62
N ASP A 22 -22.73 -7.88 35.46
CA ASP A 22 -23.64 -9.05 35.41
C ASP A 22 -23.26 -10.10 34.34
N CYS A 23 -22.02 -10.07 33.84
CA CYS A 23 -21.64 -10.86 32.67
C CYS A 23 -21.26 -12.30 33.03
N LYS A 24 -22.17 -13.26 32.78
CA LYS A 24 -21.86 -14.70 32.85
C LYS A 24 -20.98 -15.09 31.66
N ILE A 25 -19.72 -15.42 31.92
CA ILE A 25 -18.76 -15.89 30.91
C ILE A 25 -19.24 -17.22 30.32
N ASP A 26 -19.21 -17.35 29.00
CA ASP A 26 -19.44 -18.62 28.31
C ASP A 26 -18.09 -19.28 28.02
N ASP A 27 -17.73 -20.26 28.84
CA ASP A 27 -16.46 -20.98 28.73
C ASP A 27 -16.27 -21.62 27.35
N LYS A 28 -17.35 -22.02 26.66
CA LYS A 28 -17.24 -22.61 25.31
C LYS A 28 -16.77 -21.60 24.28
N VAL A 29 -17.22 -20.34 24.39
CA VAL A 29 -16.81 -19.26 23.49
C VAL A 29 -15.35 -18.87 23.76
N VAL A 30 -14.97 -18.81 25.04
CA VAL A 30 -13.57 -18.55 25.44
C VAL A 30 -12.65 -19.65 24.93
N ASP A 31 -13.01 -20.92 25.12
CA ASP A 31 -12.22 -22.06 24.66
C ASP A 31 -12.10 -22.11 23.14
N TYR A 32 -13.17 -21.76 22.42
CA TYR A 32 -13.13 -21.62 20.96
C TYR A 32 -12.08 -20.59 20.54
N TRP A 33 -12.11 -19.38 21.10
CA TRP A 33 -11.18 -18.31 20.72
C TRP A 33 -9.75 -18.57 21.20
N LYS A 34 -9.54 -19.22 22.35
CA LYS A 34 -8.21 -19.69 22.77
C LYS A 34 -7.65 -20.72 21.81
N LYS A 35 -8.49 -21.62 21.28
CA LYS A 35 -8.08 -22.60 20.28
C LYS A 35 -7.72 -21.95 18.93
N VAL A 36 -8.45 -20.91 18.52
CA VAL A 36 -8.22 -20.19 17.26
C VAL A 36 -6.98 -19.28 17.34
N LEU A 37 -6.88 -18.46 18.39
CA LEU A 37 -5.83 -17.44 18.55
C LEU A 37 -4.55 -17.98 19.21
N GLY A 38 -4.68 -19.04 20.00
CA GLY A 38 -3.66 -19.52 20.93
C GLY A 38 -3.65 -18.71 22.24
N ASP A 39 -3.31 -19.39 23.35
CA ASP A 39 -3.33 -18.80 24.70
C ASP A 39 -2.50 -17.53 24.83
N ASN A 40 -1.34 -17.48 24.15
CA ASN A 40 -0.46 -16.32 24.19
C ASN A 40 -1.12 -15.06 23.60
N VAL A 41 -1.77 -15.18 22.44
CA VAL A 41 -2.43 -14.05 21.80
C VAL A 41 -3.65 -13.64 22.61
N PHE A 42 -4.45 -14.61 23.05
CA PHE A 42 -5.64 -14.39 23.87
C PHE A 42 -5.29 -13.59 25.15
N ASN A 43 -4.27 -14.03 25.89
CA ASN A 43 -3.83 -13.36 27.12
C ASN A 43 -3.14 -12.00 26.87
N ASN A 44 -2.63 -11.76 25.67
CA ASN A 44 -2.03 -10.47 25.33
C ASN A 44 -3.08 -9.38 25.03
N ILE A 45 -4.33 -9.75 24.70
CA ILE A 45 -5.42 -8.77 24.49
C ILE A 45 -5.57 -7.87 25.72
N GLU A 46 -5.57 -8.46 26.92
CA GLU A 46 -5.68 -7.71 28.18
C GLU A 46 -4.52 -6.73 28.36
N LYS A 47 -3.29 -7.14 28.05
CA LYS A 47 -2.10 -6.29 28.19
C LYS A 47 -2.09 -5.12 27.19
N VAL A 48 -2.57 -5.36 25.98
CA VAL A 48 -2.51 -4.39 24.88
C VAL A 48 -3.67 -3.41 24.93
N TYR A 49 -4.88 -3.89 25.18
CA TYR A 49 -6.10 -3.09 25.12
C TYR A 49 -6.65 -2.73 26.50
N ASN A 50 -6.08 -3.26 27.58
CA ASN A 50 -6.62 -3.13 28.94
C ASN A 50 -8.08 -3.63 29.04
N LEU A 51 -8.40 -4.70 28.28
CA LEU A 51 -9.71 -5.31 28.20
C LEU A 51 -9.63 -6.80 28.51
N ARG A 52 -10.46 -7.30 29.43
CA ARG A 52 -10.54 -8.74 29.71
C ARG A 52 -11.18 -9.46 28.52
N PRO A 53 -10.44 -10.32 27.79
CA PRO A 53 -10.94 -10.96 26.57
C PRO A 53 -12.17 -11.84 26.83
N GLU A 54 -12.31 -12.43 28.02
CA GLU A 54 -13.49 -13.21 28.40
C GLU A 54 -14.77 -12.36 28.47
N ILE A 55 -14.66 -11.08 28.84
CA ILE A 55 -15.81 -10.16 28.82
C ILE A 55 -16.08 -9.67 27.40
N VAL A 56 -15.03 -9.37 26.63
CA VAL A 56 -15.18 -8.92 25.24
C VAL A 56 -15.96 -9.96 24.43
N MET A 57 -15.62 -11.24 24.61
CA MET A 57 -16.21 -12.35 23.87
C MET A 57 -17.60 -12.78 24.34
N SER A 58 -18.06 -12.34 25.52
CA SER A 58 -19.39 -12.68 26.04
C SER A 58 -20.54 -11.87 25.42
N LYS A 59 -20.22 -10.88 24.57
CA LYS A 59 -21.17 -10.07 23.77
C LYS A 59 -22.24 -9.30 24.56
N LYS A 60 -22.04 -9.04 25.86
CA LYS A 60 -23.11 -8.46 26.71
C LYS A 60 -22.66 -7.21 27.48
N ASP A 61 -23.59 -6.26 27.54
CA ASP A 61 -23.57 -4.99 28.29
C ASP A 61 -22.32 -4.14 28.11
N PHE A 62 -22.16 -3.64 26.87
CA PHE A 62 -21.23 -2.58 26.56
C PHE A 62 -21.92 -1.26 26.15
N GLU A 63 -21.24 -0.17 26.46
CA GLU A 63 -21.52 1.18 26.01
C GLU A 63 -20.49 1.58 24.96
N ASN A 64 -20.91 2.29 23.92
CA ASN A 64 -19.98 2.82 22.92
C ASN A 64 -19.25 4.04 23.50
N VAL A 65 -17.93 4.02 23.45
CA VAL A 65 -17.05 5.12 23.93
C VAL A 65 -16.46 5.90 22.74
N THR A 66 -17.04 5.74 21.56
CA THR A 66 -16.48 6.02 20.23
C THR A 66 -15.60 7.28 20.17
N GLU A 67 -14.31 7.10 19.85
CA GLU A 67 -13.38 8.18 19.48
C GLU A 67 -13.66 8.72 18.06
N SER A 68 -14.39 7.95 17.24
CA SER A 68 -14.64 8.19 15.81
C SER A 68 -15.87 9.08 15.52
N LYS A 69 -16.07 10.16 16.27
CA LYS A 69 -17.22 11.09 16.09
C LYS A 69 -17.31 11.69 14.69
N GLU A 70 -16.15 12.00 14.10
CA GLU A 70 -16.07 12.61 12.76
C GLU A 70 -16.57 11.66 11.67
N ILE A 71 -16.24 10.38 11.76
CA ILE A 71 -16.68 9.34 10.81
C ILE A 71 -18.19 9.11 10.92
N LEU A 72 -18.73 9.12 12.15
CA LEU A 72 -20.18 9.03 12.37
C LEU A 72 -20.91 10.20 11.73
N GLN A 73 -20.46 11.43 11.99
CA GLN A 73 -21.00 12.64 11.35
C GLN A 73 -20.89 12.59 9.83
N PHE A 74 -19.80 12.04 9.30
CA PHE A 74 -19.57 11.87 7.88
C PHE A 74 -20.62 10.95 7.25
N SER A 75 -20.91 9.84 7.92
CA SER A 75 -21.93 8.90 7.47
C SER A 75 -23.35 9.46 7.63
N GLU A 76 -23.65 10.15 8.73
CA GLU A 76 -24.92 10.86 8.91
C GLU A 76 -25.15 11.91 7.82
N LEU A 77 -24.10 12.63 7.42
CA LEU A 77 -24.17 13.60 6.32
C LEU A 77 -24.61 12.93 5.01
N PHE A 78 -24.08 11.74 4.68
CA PHE A 78 -24.54 10.96 3.53
C PHE A 78 -26.03 10.62 3.62
N GLN A 79 -26.52 10.25 4.81
CA GLN A 79 -27.92 9.91 5.03
C GLN A 79 -28.87 11.09 4.75
N THR A 80 -28.43 12.34 4.98
CA THR A 80 -29.21 13.54 4.63
C THR A 80 -29.43 13.76 3.13
N GLY A 81 -28.77 12.99 2.26
CA GLY A 81 -28.78 13.18 0.81
C GLY A 81 -27.75 14.18 0.31
N PHE A 82 -26.74 14.49 1.14
CA PHE A 82 -25.63 15.33 0.73
C PHE A 82 -24.90 14.72 -0.47
N GLY A 83 -24.73 15.52 -1.53
CA GLY A 83 -24.08 15.09 -2.76
C GLY A 83 -24.99 14.45 -3.81
N GLU A 84 -26.26 14.17 -3.52
CA GLU A 84 -27.18 13.58 -4.53
C GLU A 84 -27.38 14.46 -5.77
N ASN A 85 -27.28 15.79 -5.60
CA ASN A 85 -27.38 16.75 -6.69
C ASN A 85 -26.09 16.86 -7.54
N VAL A 86 -25.00 16.18 -7.16
CA VAL A 86 -23.77 16.19 -7.96
C VAL A 86 -24.04 15.53 -9.30
N LYS A 87 -23.88 16.32 -10.36
CA LYS A 87 -23.96 15.85 -11.74
C LYS A 87 -22.63 15.23 -12.12
N TYR A 88 -22.47 13.95 -11.79
CA TYR A 88 -21.35 13.14 -12.24
C TYR A 88 -21.90 11.94 -13.02
N GLN A 89 -21.25 11.64 -14.14
CA GLN A 89 -21.47 10.42 -14.88
C GLN A 89 -20.15 9.67 -14.90
N LEU A 90 -20.18 8.45 -14.38
CA LEU A 90 -19.02 7.57 -14.36
C LEU A 90 -18.50 7.38 -15.78
N LYS A 91 -17.29 7.87 -16.04
CA LYS A 91 -16.61 7.69 -17.32
C LYS A 91 -16.18 6.21 -17.40
N ILE A 92 -16.91 5.39 -18.15
CA ILE A 92 -16.49 4.02 -18.44
C ILE A 92 -15.27 4.12 -19.35
N GLY A 93 -14.08 3.79 -18.81
CA GLY A 93 -12.85 3.79 -19.58
C GLY A 93 -12.80 2.65 -20.60
N GLU A 94 -11.77 2.65 -21.46
CA GLU A 94 -11.48 1.58 -22.43
C GLU A 94 -11.28 0.19 -21.77
N LYS A 95 -11.13 0.12 -20.44
CA LYS A 95 -10.93 -1.10 -19.65
C LYS A 95 -12.22 -1.82 -19.21
N GLY A 96 -13.40 -1.38 -19.65
CA GLY A 96 -14.68 -2.04 -19.36
C GLY A 96 -15.47 -1.39 -18.21
N ALA A 97 -16.75 -1.76 -18.09
CA ALA A 97 -17.66 -1.25 -17.06
C ALA A 97 -17.19 -1.63 -15.65
N PHE A 98 -17.27 -0.70 -14.71
CA PHE A 98 -17.05 -0.98 -13.29
C PHE A 98 -18.16 -1.90 -12.77
N VAL A 99 -17.79 -2.92 -12.01
CA VAL A 99 -18.76 -3.85 -11.43
C VAL A 99 -19.48 -3.14 -10.28
N PHE A 100 -20.81 -3.28 -10.25
CA PHE A 100 -21.67 -2.66 -9.23
C PHE A 100 -21.59 -1.11 -9.26
N ASP A 101 -21.50 -0.53 -10.45
CA ASP A 101 -21.36 0.92 -10.65
C ASP A 101 -22.47 1.75 -9.98
N ARG A 102 -23.69 1.23 -9.86
CA ARG A 102 -24.79 1.92 -9.17
C ARG A 102 -24.57 2.05 -7.68
N PHE A 103 -23.95 1.05 -7.04
CA PHE A 103 -23.49 1.15 -5.66
C PHE A 103 -22.41 2.23 -5.53
N LEU A 104 -21.43 2.22 -6.42
CA LEU A 104 -20.30 3.16 -6.41
C LEU A 104 -20.75 4.61 -6.64
N ASP A 105 -21.75 4.84 -7.49
CA ASP A 105 -22.25 6.17 -7.86
C ASP A 105 -22.66 7.01 -6.63
N HIS A 106 -23.32 6.39 -5.64
CA HIS A 106 -23.70 7.05 -4.38
C HIS A 106 -22.49 7.66 -3.68
N PHE A 107 -21.40 6.89 -3.57
CA PHE A 107 -20.21 7.28 -2.83
C PHE A 107 -19.28 8.17 -3.64
N ILE A 108 -19.25 8.04 -4.96
CA ILE A 108 -18.53 8.97 -5.83
C ILE A 108 -19.15 10.35 -5.74
N LYS A 109 -20.47 10.46 -5.89
CA LYS A 109 -21.20 11.72 -5.75
C LYS A 109 -21.00 12.36 -4.38
N PHE A 110 -21.11 11.57 -3.33
CA PHE A 110 -20.81 12.02 -1.97
C PHE A 110 -19.35 12.47 -1.80
N GLY A 111 -18.39 11.68 -2.28
CA GLY A 111 -16.97 12.00 -2.22
C GLY A 111 -16.60 13.29 -2.97
N ILE A 112 -17.20 13.53 -4.14
CA ILE A 112 -17.04 14.79 -4.90
C ILE A 112 -17.62 15.96 -4.10
N ALA A 113 -18.83 15.79 -3.57
CA ALA A 113 -19.52 16.83 -2.81
C ALA A 113 -18.75 17.24 -1.55
N VAL A 114 -18.09 16.29 -0.86
CA VAL A 114 -17.35 16.56 0.37
C VAL A 114 -15.93 17.06 0.11
N LEU A 115 -15.30 16.66 -1.00
CA LEU A 115 -14.04 17.25 -1.41
C LEU A 115 -14.22 18.76 -1.60
N ASN A 116 -15.27 19.18 -2.33
CA ASN A 116 -15.70 20.58 -2.48
C ASN A 116 -14.58 21.57 -2.83
N GLU A 117 -13.61 21.16 -3.65
CA GLU A 117 -12.50 22.00 -4.10
C GLU A 117 -12.84 22.66 -5.45
N GLN A 118 -12.86 23.99 -5.48
CA GLN A 118 -13.29 24.77 -6.67
C GLN A 118 -12.21 24.87 -7.76
N GLU A 119 -10.93 24.75 -7.40
CA GLU A 119 -9.77 24.90 -8.29
C GLU A 119 -8.95 23.60 -8.33
N ILE A 120 -9.59 22.48 -8.68
CA ILE A 120 -8.92 21.18 -8.85
C ILE A 120 -8.73 20.86 -10.33
N ASP A 121 -7.52 20.46 -10.70
CA ASP A 121 -7.23 19.98 -12.05
C ASP A 121 -7.99 18.68 -12.33
N GLU A 122 -8.57 18.55 -13.54
CA GLU A 122 -9.41 17.40 -13.92
C GLU A 122 -8.71 16.06 -13.68
N CYS A 123 -7.41 15.96 -13.97
CA CYS A 123 -6.66 14.73 -13.77
C CYS A 123 -6.49 14.31 -12.29
N ILE A 124 -6.50 15.28 -11.37
CA ILE A 124 -6.45 15.01 -9.93
C ILE A 124 -7.83 14.52 -9.48
N MET A 125 -8.91 15.13 -9.98
CA MET A 125 -10.26 14.68 -9.71
C MET A 125 -10.52 13.27 -10.26
N ASP A 126 -10.09 12.97 -11.49
CA ASP A 126 -10.19 11.63 -12.07
C ASP A 126 -9.42 10.61 -11.21
N SER A 127 -8.18 10.93 -10.80
CA SER A 127 -7.38 10.09 -9.88
C SER A 127 -8.07 9.88 -8.51
N TYR A 128 -8.70 10.93 -7.96
CA TYR A 128 -9.46 10.84 -6.71
C TYR A 128 -10.64 9.88 -6.86
N ILE A 129 -11.41 10.00 -7.93
CA ILE A 129 -12.57 9.14 -8.20
C ILE A 129 -12.14 7.70 -8.44
N ASP A 130 -11.06 7.46 -9.20
CA ASP A 130 -10.50 6.13 -9.39
C ASP A 130 -10.10 5.46 -8.06
N ASN A 131 -9.59 6.25 -7.10
CA ASN A 131 -9.27 5.75 -5.76
C ASN A 131 -10.51 5.45 -4.92
N ILE A 132 -11.57 6.28 -4.99
CA ILE A 132 -12.87 5.97 -4.38
C ILE A 132 -13.36 4.61 -4.89
N ILE A 133 -13.42 4.47 -6.22
CA ILE A 133 -13.90 3.25 -6.88
C ILE A 133 -13.08 2.05 -6.39
N ARG A 134 -11.75 2.15 -6.42
CA ARG A 134 -10.86 1.06 -6.02
C ARG A 134 -11.04 0.65 -4.56
N GLN A 135 -11.06 1.61 -3.64
CA GLN A 135 -11.17 1.31 -2.21
C GLN A 135 -12.55 0.76 -1.86
N ILE A 136 -13.62 1.37 -2.36
CA ILE A 136 -14.99 0.91 -2.07
C ILE A 136 -15.25 -0.45 -2.72
N SER A 137 -14.79 -0.67 -3.95
CA SER A 137 -14.89 -1.99 -4.59
C SER A 137 -14.15 -3.04 -3.76
N LYS A 138 -12.92 -2.74 -3.30
CA LYS A 138 -12.14 -3.68 -2.48
C LYS A 138 -12.87 -4.10 -1.20
N ILE A 139 -13.54 -3.17 -0.53
CA ILE A 139 -14.26 -3.39 0.74
C ILE A 139 -15.61 -4.10 0.50
N SER A 140 -16.36 -3.71 -0.53
CA SER A 140 -17.76 -4.11 -0.71
C SER A 140 -17.97 -5.32 -1.62
N MET A 141 -17.02 -5.68 -2.48
CA MET A 141 -17.22 -6.69 -3.54
C MET A 141 -17.76 -8.02 -3.01
N GLY A 142 -17.15 -8.55 -1.93
CA GLY A 142 -17.57 -9.82 -1.34
C GLY A 142 -19.03 -9.80 -0.88
N THR A 143 -19.42 -8.75 -0.15
CA THR A 143 -20.79 -8.55 0.33
C THR A 143 -21.78 -8.38 -0.80
N LEU A 144 -21.48 -7.55 -1.80
CA LEU A 144 -22.39 -7.31 -2.92
C LEU A 144 -22.63 -8.57 -3.76
N MET A 145 -21.59 -9.38 -3.99
CA MET A 145 -21.75 -10.69 -4.65
C MET A 145 -22.61 -11.65 -3.82
N PHE A 146 -22.38 -11.69 -2.50
CA PHE A 146 -23.13 -12.56 -1.60
C PHE A 146 -24.62 -12.18 -1.51
N GLU A 147 -24.92 -10.89 -1.41
CA GLU A 147 -26.30 -10.38 -1.39
C GLU A 147 -27.01 -10.58 -2.73
N MET A 148 -26.29 -10.42 -3.85
CA MET A 148 -26.82 -10.76 -5.17
C MET A 148 -27.18 -12.24 -5.26
N TYR A 149 -26.30 -13.12 -4.75
CA TYR A 149 -26.58 -14.55 -4.68
C TYR A 149 -27.83 -14.84 -3.84
N ILE A 150 -27.98 -14.22 -2.66
CA ILE A 150 -29.19 -14.36 -1.82
C ILE A 150 -30.45 -13.93 -2.59
N CYS A 151 -30.41 -12.77 -3.24
CA CYS A 151 -31.55 -12.27 -4.03
C CYS A 151 -31.92 -13.24 -5.16
N ARG A 152 -30.92 -13.85 -5.81
CA ARG A 152 -31.14 -14.85 -6.86
C ARG A 152 -31.80 -16.11 -6.31
N GLU A 153 -31.29 -16.67 -5.22
CA GLU A 153 -31.84 -17.89 -4.60
C GLU A 153 -33.25 -17.67 -4.05
N GLN A 154 -33.61 -16.43 -3.71
CA GLN A 154 -34.97 -16.04 -3.30
C GLN A 154 -35.90 -15.72 -4.48
N GLY A 155 -35.41 -15.76 -5.72
CA GLY A 155 -36.20 -15.44 -6.92
C GLY A 155 -36.58 -13.95 -7.03
N LEU A 156 -35.79 -13.06 -6.42
CA LEU A 156 -36.02 -11.61 -6.43
C LEU A 156 -35.43 -10.91 -7.67
N LEU A 157 -34.53 -11.56 -8.39
CA LEU A 157 -33.89 -10.99 -9.59
C LEU A 157 -34.73 -11.28 -10.83
N VAL A 158 -34.92 -10.26 -11.67
CA VAL A 158 -35.66 -10.37 -12.94
C VAL A 158 -34.67 -10.38 -14.10
N GLY A 159 -34.75 -11.41 -14.95
CA GLY A 159 -33.96 -11.53 -16.17
C GLY A 159 -34.15 -12.89 -16.83
N ASN A 160 -33.91 -12.97 -18.14
CA ASN A 160 -33.95 -14.24 -18.88
C ASN A 160 -32.65 -15.04 -18.78
N ASN A 161 -31.58 -14.42 -18.27
CA ASN A 161 -30.25 -15.00 -18.11
C ASN A 161 -29.48 -14.24 -17.00
N SER A 162 -28.33 -14.80 -16.61
CA SER A 162 -27.53 -14.27 -15.50
C SER A 162 -27.00 -12.85 -15.71
N ASN A 163 -26.81 -12.39 -16.96
CA ASN A 163 -26.44 -10.99 -17.22
C ASN A 163 -27.60 -10.05 -16.94
N GLU A 164 -28.82 -10.40 -17.38
CA GLU A 164 -30.02 -9.58 -17.14
C GLU A 164 -30.35 -9.51 -15.65
N GLU A 165 -30.20 -10.62 -14.92
CA GLU A 165 -30.35 -10.65 -13.45
C GLU A 165 -29.35 -9.74 -12.74
N TYR A 166 -28.08 -9.72 -13.18
CA TYR A 166 -27.07 -8.78 -12.67
C TYR A 166 -27.44 -7.33 -12.92
N VAL A 167 -27.85 -7.00 -14.15
CA VAL A 167 -28.28 -5.64 -14.52
C VAL A 167 -29.47 -5.22 -13.67
N TYR A 168 -30.41 -6.13 -13.41
CA TYR A 168 -31.56 -5.88 -12.54
C TYR A 168 -31.13 -5.63 -11.09
N TYR A 169 -30.28 -6.48 -10.51
CA TYR A 169 -29.74 -6.29 -9.16
C TYR A 169 -29.04 -4.93 -9.04
N ASN A 170 -28.11 -4.65 -9.95
CA ASN A 170 -27.32 -3.43 -9.95
C ASN A 170 -28.22 -2.18 -10.10
N THR A 171 -29.22 -2.21 -10.99
CA THR A 171 -30.07 -1.04 -11.26
C THR A 171 -31.13 -0.81 -10.18
N HIS A 172 -31.84 -1.87 -9.75
CA HIS A 172 -33.04 -1.74 -8.92
C HIS A 172 -32.77 -1.93 -7.42
N PHE A 173 -31.73 -2.69 -7.04
CA PHE A 173 -31.33 -2.82 -5.64
C PHE A 173 -30.21 -1.82 -5.33
N LEU A 174 -29.07 -1.92 -6.00
CA LEU A 174 -27.91 -1.06 -5.68
C LEU A 174 -28.12 0.42 -6.07
N GLY A 175 -29.05 0.70 -6.98
CA GLY A 175 -29.48 2.06 -7.30
C GLY A 175 -30.43 2.68 -6.26
N ASP A 176 -31.06 1.87 -5.40
CA ASP A 176 -32.03 2.34 -4.40
C ASP A 176 -31.32 2.63 -3.06
N LYS A 177 -31.33 3.90 -2.65
CA LYS A 177 -30.76 4.34 -1.37
C LYS A 177 -31.38 3.61 -0.17
N LYS A 178 -32.66 3.24 -0.26
CA LYS A 178 -33.30 2.48 0.82
C LYS A 178 -32.66 1.11 1.00
N TYR A 179 -32.41 0.40 -0.10
CA TYR A 179 -31.70 -0.88 -0.07
C TYR A 179 -30.26 -0.73 0.44
N ILE A 180 -29.55 0.35 0.09
CA ILE A 180 -28.21 0.63 0.65
C ILE A 180 -28.26 0.78 2.17
N ASN A 181 -29.29 1.44 2.70
CA ASN A 181 -29.47 1.58 4.14
C ASN A 181 -29.82 0.24 4.82
N GLU A 182 -30.70 -0.56 4.22
CA GLU A 182 -31.01 -1.92 4.69
C GLU A 182 -29.74 -2.80 4.70
N LEU A 183 -28.88 -2.66 3.68
CA LEU A 183 -27.58 -3.34 3.62
C LEU A 183 -26.66 -2.92 4.77
N PHE A 184 -26.60 -1.62 5.11
CA PHE A 184 -25.80 -1.11 6.23
C PHE A 184 -26.35 -1.51 7.60
N GLU A 185 -27.65 -1.74 7.73
CA GLU A 185 -28.23 -2.32 8.94
C GLU A 185 -27.75 -3.76 9.17
N ILE A 186 -27.61 -4.54 8.09
CA ILE A 186 -27.07 -5.91 8.14
C ILE A 186 -25.55 -5.91 8.35
N TYR A 187 -24.83 -5.02 7.65
CA TYR A 187 -23.37 -4.93 7.63
C TYR A 187 -22.87 -3.56 8.13
N PRO A 188 -23.01 -3.23 9.42
CA PRO A 188 -22.61 -1.93 9.94
C PRO A 188 -21.11 -1.64 9.83
N CYS A 189 -20.25 -2.67 9.80
CA CYS A 189 -18.82 -2.47 9.60
C CYS A 189 -18.48 -2.19 8.13
N LEU A 190 -19.26 -2.68 7.17
CA LEU A 190 -19.13 -2.29 5.76
C LEU A 190 -19.35 -0.78 5.62
N GLU A 191 -20.45 -0.27 6.20
CA GLU A 191 -20.76 1.15 6.23
C GLU A 191 -19.58 1.95 6.79
N ARG A 192 -19.11 1.54 7.97
CA ARG A 192 -17.99 2.18 8.64
C ARG A 192 -16.75 2.25 7.76
N MET A 193 -16.31 1.12 7.22
CA MET A 193 -15.07 1.03 6.46
C MET A 193 -15.13 1.87 5.18
N ILE A 194 -16.29 1.95 4.53
CA ILE A 194 -16.51 2.82 3.37
C ILE A 194 -16.33 4.29 3.78
N PHE A 195 -16.99 4.75 4.84
CA PHE A 195 -16.89 6.16 5.25
C PHE A 195 -15.54 6.52 5.83
N GLU A 196 -14.87 5.62 6.55
CA GLU A 196 -13.47 5.79 6.98
C GLU A 196 -12.55 5.98 5.77
N SER A 197 -12.72 5.15 4.74
CA SER A 197 -11.94 5.20 3.51
C SER A 197 -12.14 6.51 2.76
N ILE A 198 -13.39 6.93 2.55
CA ILE A 198 -13.69 8.20 1.87
C ILE A 198 -13.17 9.38 2.70
N PHE A 199 -13.40 9.39 4.02
CA PHE A 199 -12.96 10.47 4.91
C PHE A 199 -11.45 10.68 4.84
N TYR A 200 -10.67 9.60 4.95
CA TYR A 200 -9.22 9.69 4.87
C TYR A 200 -8.74 10.06 3.45
N LEU A 201 -9.39 9.53 2.41
CA LEU A 201 -9.06 9.87 1.04
C LEU A 201 -9.28 11.37 0.75
N VAL A 202 -10.42 11.93 1.14
CA VAL A 202 -10.71 13.37 1.05
C VAL A 202 -9.60 14.18 1.72
N ASN A 203 -9.24 13.82 2.96
CA ASN A 203 -8.23 14.54 3.72
C ASN A 203 -6.84 14.45 3.07
N ASN A 204 -6.47 13.29 2.52
CA ASN A 204 -5.19 13.10 1.85
C ASN A 204 -5.10 13.92 0.55
N TYR A 205 -6.18 14.01 -0.22
CA TYR A 205 -6.22 14.84 -1.44
C TYR A 205 -6.21 16.34 -1.10
N LYS A 206 -6.96 16.77 -0.09
CA LYS A 206 -6.88 18.17 0.41
C LYS A 206 -5.47 18.50 0.87
N GLU A 207 -4.83 17.62 1.62
CA GLU A 207 -3.46 17.79 2.10
C GLU A 207 -2.47 17.89 0.92
N LEU A 208 -2.60 17.05 -0.11
CA LEU A 208 -1.81 17.12 -1.34
C LEU A 208 -1.97 18.48 -2.04
N LEU A 209 -3.20 18.93 -2.26
CA LEU A 209 -3.50 20.20 -2.96
C LEU A 209 -2.95 21.41 -2.19
N ILE A 210 -3.14 21.44 -0.87
CA ILE A 210 -2.60 22.49 0.01
C ILE A 210 -1.08 22.52 -0.09
N ARG A 211 -0.41 21.37 -0.04
CA ARG A 211 1.05 21.27 -0.12
C ARG A 211 1.59 21.63 -1.50
N LEU A 212 0.92 21.20 -2.57
CA LEU A 212 1.28 21.55 -3.95
C LEU A 212 1.21 23.07 -4.16
N LYS A 213 0.16 23.72 -3.68
CA LYS A 213 0.01 25.19 -3.75
C LYS A 213 1.06 25.91 -2.89
N LYS A 214 1.26 25.45 -1.66
CA LYS A 214 2.23 26.02 -0.72
C LYS A 214 3.66 25.95 -1.27
N ASP A 215 4.04 24.83 -1.86
CA ASP A 215 5.42 24.54 -2.27
C ASP A 215 5.69 24.90 -3.74
N HIS A 216 4.70 25.43 -4.47
CA HIS A 216 4.76 25.72 -5.91
C HIS A 216 6.07 26.39 -6.34
N ASP A 217 6.42 27.54 -5.75
CA ASP A 217 7.62 28.29 -6.15
C ASP A 217 8.92 27.52 -5.86
N TYR A 218 8.90 26.71 -4.80
CA TYR A 218 10.03 25.87 -4.44
C TYR A 218 10.19 24.69 -5.42
N LEU A 219 9.08 24.09 -5.85
CA LEU A 219 9.07 23.07 -6.92
C LEU A 219 9.57 23.64 -8.24
N VAL A 220 9.16 24.86 -8.59
CA VAL A 220 9.63 25.55 -9.80
C VAL A 220 11.14 25.75 -9.76
N GLU A 221 11.67 26.28 -8.66
CA GLU A 221 13.10 26.57 -8.51
C GLU A 221 13.94 25.29 -8.49
N GLN A 222 13.51 24.26 -7.75
CA GLN A 222 14.32 23.09 -7.48
C GLN A 222 14.10 21.96 -8.50
N LEU A 223 12.85 21.58 -8.78
CA LEU A 223 12.53 20.40 -9.61
C LEU A 223 12.23 20.73 -11.07
N CYS A 224 11.79 21.96 -11.38
CA CYS A 224 11.38 22.32 -12.74
C CYS A 224 12.40 23.19 -13.50
N ASP A 225 13.64 23.28 -13.04
CA ASP A 225 14.70 24.10 -13.65
C ASP A 225 14.23 25.54 -13.95
N ARG A 226 13.46 26.13 -13.02
CA ARG A 226 12.83 27.47 -13.11
C ARG A 226 11.77 27.63 -14.20
N LYS A 227 11.39 26.57 -14.90
CA LYS A 227 10.25 26.56 -15.82
C LYS A 227 8.95 26.50 -15.00
N LYS A 228 8.22 27.61 -14.95
CA LYS A 228 6.91 27.68 -14.27
C LYS A 228 5.94 26.67 -14.85
N PHE A 229 5.08 26.12 -14.00
CA PHE A 229 3.91 25.36 -14.36
C PHE A 229 2.66 26.08 -13.84
N LYS A 230 1.48 25.75 -14.38
CA LYS A 230 0.21 26.30 -13.89
C LYS A 230 -0.74 25.24 -13.36
N LYS A 231 -0.62 24.02 -13.87
CA LYS A 231 -1.52 22.92 -13.55
C LYS A 231 -0.83 21.56 -13.65
N VAL A 232 -1.44 20.58 -13.01
CA VAL A 232 -1.16 19.16 -13.18
C VAL A 232 -1.96 18.65 -14.38
N VAL A 233 -1.30 17.98 -15.32
CA VAL A 233 -1.93 17.40 -16.52
C VAL A 233 -2.16 15.90 -16.41
N LYS A 234 -1.45 15.22 -15.50
CA LYS A 234 -1.65 13.80 -15.19
C LYS A 234 -1.25 13.50 -13.75
N MET A 235 -2.01 12.64 -13.09
CA MET A 235 -1.68 12.13 -11.75
C MET A 235 -1.75 10.60 -11.75
N GLN A 236 -0.80 9.97 -11.06
CA GLN A 236 -0.82 8.55 -10.73
C GLN A 236 -0.67 8.43 -9.21
N SER A 237 -1.55 7.67 -8.56
CA SER A 237 -1.63 7.57 -7.10
C SER A 237 -1.65 6.13 -6.59
N ASP A 238 -1.66 5.17 -7.51
CA ASP A 238 -1.79 3.72 -7.28
C ASP A 238 -0.46 2.98 -7.45
N ILE A 239 0.65 3.68 -7.22
CA ILE A 239 2.03 3.18 -7.40
C ILE A 239 2.66 2.69 -6.10
N SER A 240 1.97 2.82 -4.96
CA SER A 240 2.46 2.35 -3.67
C SER A 240 1.30 1.84 -2.82
N ASP A 241 1.61 0.99 -1.85
CA ASP A 241 0.66 0.64 -0.80
C ASP A 241 0.29 1.88 0.03
N SER A 242 -0.94 1.85 0.54
CA SER A 242 -1.45 2.90 1.42
C SER A 242 -1.04 2.65 2.87
N HIS A 243 -0.57 3.69 3.55
CA HIS A 243 -0.15 3.63 4.95
C HIS A 243 -0.75 4.78 5.76
N LYS A 244 -0.69 4.72 7.09
CA LYS A 244 -1.04 5.84 8.00
C LYS A 244 -2.32 6.59 7.59
N ARG A 245 -3.46 5.90 7.62
CA ARG A 245 -4.78 6.43 7.20
C ARG A 245 -4.84 6.73 5.70
N GLY A 246 -4.51 5.74 4.87
CA GLY A 246 -4.73 5.80 3.41
C GLY A 246 -3.75 6.67 2.61
N LYS A 247 -2.65 7.13 3.20
CA LYS A 247 -1.63 7.94 2.52
C LYS A 247 -0.83 7.10 1.54
N THR A 248 -0.70 7.57 0.29
CA THR A 248 0.05 6.91 -0.79
C THR A 248 1.01 7.88 -1.48
N VAL A 249 2.00 7.33 -2.19
CA VAL A 249 2.89 8.09 -3.08
C VAL A 249 2.12 8.50 -4.32
N SER A 250 2.33 9.72 -4.81
CA SER A 250 1.70 10.24 -6.03
C SER A 250 2.71 10.79 -7.02
N VAL A 251 2.59 10.45 -8.30
CA VAL A 251 3.37 11.03 -9.40
C VAL A 251 2.51 12.05 -10.12
N LEU A 252 2.97 13.30 -10.18
CA LEU A 252 2.30 14.39 -10.88
C LEU A 252 3.11 14.74 -12.13
N THR A 253 2.46 14.75 -13.29
CA THR A 253 3.00 15.34 -14.51
C THR A 253 2.43 16.75 -14.62
N LEU A 254 3.31 17.74 -14.70
CA LEU A 254 2.97 19.16 -14.77
C LEU A 254 2.82 19.61 -16.24
N ASP A 255 2.12 20.72 -16.48
CA ASP A 255 1.93 21.27 -17.84
C ASP A 255 3.20 21.81 -18.51
N ASN A 256 4.32 21.77 -17.79
CA ASN A 256 5.65 22.06 -18.31
C ASN A 256 6.45 20.77 -18.65
N ASP A 257 5.79 19.60 -18.68
CA ASP A 257 6.31 18.25 -18.94
C ASP A 257 7.20 17.64 -17.84
N VAL A 258 7.39 18.36 -16.72
CA VAL A 258 8.16 17.85 -15.59
C VAL A 258 7.29 16.87 -14.78
N LYS A 259 7.87 15.74 -14.40
CA LYS A 259 7.26 14.78 -13.47
C LYS A 259 7.87 14.95 -12.08
N VAL A 260 7.02 15.09 -11.08
CA VAL A 260 7.41 15.16 -9.66
C VAL A 260 6.71 14.05 -8.88
N VAL A 261 7.40 13.49 -7.90
CA VAL A 261 6.84 12.48 -7.00
C VAL A 261 6.60 13.10 -5.63
N TYR A 262 5.37 13.00 -5.15
CA TYR A 262 4.95 13.41 -3.82
C TYR A 262 4.93 12.20 -2.89
N LYS A 263 5.63 12.32 -1.77
CA LYS A 263 5.63 11.31 -0.71
C LYS A 263 5.09 11.95 0.58
N PRO A 264 3.99 11.44 1.16
CA PRO A 264 3.39 11.98 2.37
C PRO A 264 4.13 11.54 3.66
N ARG A 265 5.46 11.49 3.60
CA ARG A 265 6.39 11.17 4.69
C ARG A 265 7.71 11.95 4.51
N SER A 266 8.49 12.05 5.57
CA SER A 266 9.84 12.65 5.50
C SER A 266 10.71 11.95 4.45
N LEU A 267 11.54 12.74 3.76
CA LEU A 267 12.55 12.29 2.80
C LEU A 267 13.99 12.48 3.31
N LYS A 268 14.16 12.64 4.63
CA LYS A 268 15.50 12.68 5.25
C LYS A 268 16.28 11.40 4.99
N GLY A 269 15.61 10.25 5.01
CA GLY A 269 16.22 8.94 4.71
C GLY A 269 16.82 8.92 3.32
N GLU A 270 16.07 9.32 2.29
CA GLU A 270 16.51 9.39 0.90
C GLU A 270 17.67 10.38 0.70
N LYS A 271 17.62 11.55 1.35
CA LYS A 271 18.74 12.51 1.30
C LYS A 271 20.02 11.93 1.90
N ALA A 272 19.92 11.39 3.12
CA ALA A 272 21.05 10.78 3.81
C ALA A 272 21.62 9.58 3.04
N TYR A 273 20.74 8.78 2.43
CA TYR A 273 21.12 7.65 1.59
C TYR A 273 21.95 8.08 0.38
N GLN A 274 21.50 9.09 -0.36
CA GLN A 274 22.22 9.61 -1.54
C GLN A 274 23.54 10.31 -1.17
N ASP A 275 23.56 11.02 -0.03
CA ASP A 275 24.78 11.63 0.50
C ASP A 275 25.82 10.58 0.90
N PHE A 276 25.37 9.45 1.47
CA PHE A 276 26.24 8.33 1.81
C PHE A 276 26.73 7.59 0.55
N GLN A 277 25.86 7.39 -0.44
CA GLN A 277 26.24 6.81 -1.72
C GLN A 277 27.30 7.66 -2.44
N THR A 278 27.12 8.97 -2.43
CA THR A 278 28.10 9.91 -2.99
C THR A 278 29.44 9.80 -2.26
N TYR A 279 29.43 9.69 -0.92
CA TYR A 279 30.63 9.50 -0.11
C TYR A 279 31.35 8.19 -0.44
N ILE A 280 30.64 7.06 -0.48
CA ILE A 280 31.23 5.75 -0.81
C ILE A 280 31.86 5.77 -2.21
N SER A 281 31.19 6.42 -3.18
CA SER A 281 31.69 6.49 -4.56
C SER A 281 33.00 7.27 -4.73
N GLN A 282 33.49 7.98 -3.70
CA GLN A 282 34.81 8.62 -3.72
C GLN A 282 35.95 7.59 -3.75
N GLY A 283 35.72 6.40 -3.19
CA GLY A 283 36.65 5.27 -3.22
C GLY A 283 36.68 4.50 -4.52
N SER A 284 35.90 4.94 -5.50
CA SER A 284 35.53 4.14 -6.65
C SER A 284 35.98 4.73 -7.98
N LYS A 285 36.00 3.88 -9.01
CA LYS A 285 36.32 4.29 -10.38
C LYS A 285 35.22 5.13 -11.03
N LEU A 286 33.99 4.97 -10.57
CA LEU A 286 32.80 5.60 -11.13
C LEU A 286 32.08 6.39 -10.04
N LYS A 287 31.53 7.54 -10.42
CA LYS A 287 30.71 8.36 -9.52
C LYS A 287 29.30 7.79 -9.43
N ALA A 288 28.70 7.93 -8.24
CA ALA A 288 27.27 7.77 -8.05
C ALA A 288 26.49 8.89 -8.76
N ARG A 289 25.20 8.65 -9.01
CA ARG A 289 24.25 9.65 -9.48
C ARG A 289 23.20 9.86 -8.39
N THR A 290 22.89 11.12 -8.14
CA THR A 290 21.79 11.53 -7.27
C THR A 290 20.64 12.08 -8.11
N PHE A 291 19.46 12.12 -7.51
CA PHE A 291 18.25 12.77 -8.01
C PHE A 291 17.79 13.81 -7.00
N LYS A 292 17.05 14.81 -7.47
CA LYS A 292 16.65 15.93 -6.62
C LYS A 292 15.61 15.49 -5.59
N VAL A 293 15.85 15.81 -4.32
CA VAL A 293 14.95 15.50 -3.20
C VAL A 293 14.71 16.73 -2.33
N ILE A 294 13.45 16.99 -2.05
CA ILE A 294 12.95 18.06 -1.19
C ILE A 294 12.27 17.42 0.01
N ASP A 295 12.89 17.53 1.19
CA ASP A 295 12.26 17.15 2.45
C ASP A 295 11.59 18.38 3.06
N CYS A 296 10.27 18.31 3.26
CA CYS A 296 9.45 19.34 3.88
C CYS A 296 9.11 18.98 5.34
N GLY A 297 9.89 18.12 5.99
CA GLY A 297 9.68 17.67 7.36
C GLY A 297 8.87 16.37 7.43
N ASN A 298 7.54 16.46 7.37
CA ASN A 298 6.65 15.27 7.45
C ASN A 298 6.11 14.80 6.09
N TYR A 299 6.60 15.39 4.99
CA TYR A 299 6.34 15.04 3.60
C TYR A 299 7.51 15.50 2.74
N GLY A 300 7.50 15.17 1.45
CA GLY A 300 8.48 15.70 0.52
C GLY A 300 8.12 15.48 -0.94
N TRP A 301 8.99 16.04 -1.78
CA TRP A 301 8.91 15.98 -3.23
C TRP A 301 10.23 15.50 -3.80
N GLU A 302 10.20 14.69 -4.84
CA GLU A 302 11.41 14.23 -5.53
C GLU A 302 11.26 14.29 -7.05
N GLU A 303 12.38 14.35 -7.74
CA GLU A 303 12.48 14.16 -9.18
C GLU A 303 11.98 12.76 -9.55
N PHE A 304 11.15 12.67 -10.60
CA PHE A 304 10.78 11.38 -11.16
C PHE A 304 11.95 10.76 -11.93
N VAL A 305 12.48 9.65 -11.44
CA VAL A 305 13.56 8.90 -12.10
C VAL A 305 12.97 7.96 -13.14
N GLU A 306 13.16 8.27 -14.42
CA GLU A 306 12.65 7.45 -15.52
C GLU A 306 13.64 6.36 -15.95
N SER A 307 13.20 5.10 -16.05
CA SER A 307 14.06 4.01 -16.54
C SER A 307 14.56 4.28 -17.95
N LYS A 308 15.85 4.03 -18.20
CA LYS A 308 16.52 4.25 -19.48
C LYS A 308 17.43 3.07 -19.83
N PRO A 309 17.45 2.60 -21.09
CA PRO A 309 18.40 1.58 -21.50
C PRO A 309 19.84 2.14 -21.49
N CYS A 310 20.80 1.25 -21.28
CA CYS A 310 22.21 1.50 -21.61
C CYS A 310 22.37 1.61 -23.14
N SER A 311 23.17 2.59 -23.60
CA SER A 311 23.44 2.78 -25.02
C SER A 311 24.47 1.80 -25.59
N ASP A 312 25.35 1.29 -24.74
CA ASP A 312 26.44 0.40 -25.13
C ASP A 312 26.83 -0.56 -23.99
N MET A 313 27.69 -1.53 -24.33
CA MET A 313 28.19 -2.52 -23.37
C MET A 313 29.04 -1.91 -22.26
N GLN A 314 29.70 -0.77 -22.47
CA GLN A 314 30.50 -0.14 -21.44
C GLN A 314 29.61 0.48 -20.37
N GLN A 315 28.52 1.15 -20.76
CA GLN A 315 27.50 1.62 -19.83
C GLN A 315 26.87 0.48 -19.02
N LEU A 316 26.61 -0.66 -19.66
CA LEU A 316 26.08 -1.82 -18.94
C LEU A 316 27.09 -2.41 -17.95
N ARG A 317 28.39 -2.47 -18.30
CA ARG A 317 29.45 -2.85 -17.35
C ARG A 317 29.54 -1.87 -16.19
N ASN A 318 29.44 -0.57 -16.48
CA ASN A 318 29.45 0.50 -15.48
C ASN A 318 28.24 0.38 -14.53
N TYR A 319 27.06 0.05 -15.05
CA TYR A 319 25.87 -0.24 -14.24
C TYR A 319 26.14 -1.34 -13.21
N TYR A 320 26.66 -2.48 -13.66
CA TYR A 320 26.92 -3.62 -12.77
C TYR A 320 28.07 -3.38 -11.79
N TYR A 321 29.06 -2.57 -12.16
CA TYR A 321 30.07 -2.08 -11.22
C TYR A 321 29.42 -1.24 -10.11
N ARG A 322 28.58 -0.26 -10.46
CA ARG A 322 27.85 0.56 -9.47
C ARG A 322 26.87 -0.28 -8.64
N PHE A 323 26.31 -1.33 -9.22
CA PHE A 323 25.47 -2.29 -8.49
C PHE A 323 26.27 -3.02 -7.40
N GLY A 324 27.55 -3.34 -7.64
CA GLY A 324 28.47 -3.86 -6.63
C GLY A 324 28.67 -2.94 -5.43
N GLU A 325 28.82 -1.64 -5.69
CA GLU A 325 28.91 -0.61 -4.65
C GLU A 325 27.61 -0.50 -3.84
N LEU A 326 26.49 -0.55 -4.55
CA LEU A 326 25.16 -0.52 -3.95
C LEU A 326 24.94 -1.70 -3.01
N ILE A 327 25.40 -2.90 -3.36
CA ILE A 327 25.33 -4.08 -2.48
C ILE A 327 26.06 -3.81 -1.16
N LEU A 328 27.28 -3.25 -1.21
CA LEU A 328 28.03 -2.95 0.01
C LEU A 328 27.35 -1.88 0.87
N GLN A 329 26.92 -0.79 0.24
CA GLN A 329 26.24 0.29 0.96
C GLN A 329 25.04 -0.25 1.74
N ASN A 330 24.20 -1.08 1.11
CA ASN A 330 23.00 -1.62 1.74
C ASN A 330 23.31 -2.70 2.79
N TYR A 331 24.42 -3.42 2.64
CA TYR A 331 24.92 -4.30 3.69
C TYR A 331 25.29 -3.49 4.95
N ILE A 332 26.02 -2.38 4.81
CA ILE A 332 26.43 -1.54 5.95
C ILE A 332 25.24 -0.83 6.60
N LEU A 333 24.30 -0.36 5.77
CA LEU A 333 23.10 0.30 6.25
C LEU A 333 22.06 -0.70 6.80
N ASN A 334 22.34 -2.01 6.80
CA ASN A 334 21.38 -3.04 7.19
C ASN A 334 19.99 -2.81 6.53
N ALA A 335 20.00 -2.44 5.25
CA ALA A 335 18.78 -2.14 4.52
C ALA A 335 18.05 -3.45 4.18
N ASN A 336 16.73 -3.39 4.15
CA ASN A 336 15.89 -4.47 3.65
C ASN A 336 14.89 -3.96 2.62
N ASP A 337 14.17 -4.88 1.97
CA ASP A 337 13.07 -4.55 1.05
C ASP A 337 13.46 -3.77 -0.22
N LEU A 338 14.73 -3.86 -0.66
CA LEU A 338 15.18 -3.31 -1.95
C LEU A 338 14.95 -4.32 -3.08
N HIS A 339 13.68 -4.58 -3.37
CA HIS A 339 13.26 -5.44 -4.48
C HIS A 339 13.09 -4.67 -5.79
N GLU A 340 12.66 -5.36 -6.84
CA GLU A 340 12.47 -4.87 -8.22
C GLU A 340 11.59 -3.63 -8.41
N GLU A 341 10.84 -3.20 -7.40
CA GLU A 341 10.01 -2.00 -7.47
C GLU A 341 10.77 -0.75 -6.97
N ASN A 342 11.80 -0.95 -6.13
CA ASN A 342 12.50 0.13 -5.41
C ASN A 342 13.82 0.54 -6.07
N VAL A 343 14.23 -0.16 -7.13
CA VAL A 343 15.43 0.15 -7.92
C VAL A 343 15.04 0.44 -9.37
N ILE A 344 15.51 1.57 -9.91
CA ILE A 344 15.30 1.95 -11.30
C ILE A 344 16.63 1.87 -12.06
N ALA A 345 16.60 1.22 -13.22
CA ALA A 345 17.73 1.24 -14.16
C ALA A 345 17.73 2.53 -14.98
N TYR A 346 18.50 3.53 -14.54
CA TYR A 346 18.66 4.80 -15.25
C TYR A 346 19.95 4.78 -16.10
N GLY A 347 19.90 4.15 -17.28
CA GLY A 347 21.08 3.95 -18.11
C GLY A 347 22.14 3.16 -17.35
N GLU A 348 23.33 3.76 -17.17
CA GLU A 348 24.43 3.14 -16.42
C GLU A 348 24.34 3.30 -14.89
N TYR A 349 23.22 3.78 -14.34
CA TYR A 349 23.06 4.06 -12.92
C TYR A 349 21.91 3.25 -12.29
N PRO A 350 22.19 2.36 -11.31
CA PRO A 350 21.16 1.77 -10.46
C PRO A 350 20.73 2.78 -9.39
N ILE A 351 19.50 3.28 -9.48
CA ILE A 351 18.98 4.31 -8.57
C ILE A 351 17.98 3.66 -7.59
N VAL A 352 18.25 3.77 -6.29
CA VAL A 352 17.29 3.42 -5.23
C VAL A 352 16.37 4.61 -5.03
N ILE A 353 15.07 4.42 -5.30
CA ILE A 353 14.05 5.47 -5.19
C ILE A 353 13.29 5.42 -3.88
N ASP A 354 13.37 4.32 -3.13
CA ASP A 354 12.82 4.23 -1.79
C ASP A 354 13.87 3.69 -0.82
N ALA A 355 14.24 4.54 0.14
CA ALA A 355 15.21 4.24 1.19
C ALA A 355 14.56 4.26 2.59
N GLU A 356 13.24 4.06 2.68
CA GLU A 356 12.54 4.13 3.96
C GLU A 356 12.85 2.97 4.91
N THR A 357 13.40 1.85 4.42
CA THR A 357 13.68 0.61 5.16
C THR A 357 15.17 0.40 5.47
N ILE A 358 15.97 1.48 5.47
CA ILE A 358 17.36 1.44 5.91
C ILE A 358 17.47 1.36 7.44
N LEU A 359 18.60 0.88 7.94
CA LEU A 359 18.93 0.78 9.36
C LEU A 359 17.90 -0.05 10.12
N ASP A 360 17.52 -1.21 9.58
CA ASP A 360 16.52 -2.08 10.18
C ASP A 360 16.91 -2.42 11.63
N ASN A 361 15.96 -2.19 12.55
CA ASN A 361 16.17 -2.39 13.98
C ASN A 361 15.75 -3.81 14.36
N HIS A 362 16.63 -4.77 14.11
CA HIS A 362 16.37 -6.16 14.45
C HIS A 362 16.68 -6.44 15.93
N ILE A 363 15.67 -6.93 16.65
CA ILE A 363 15.84 -7.46 18.00
C ILE A 363 16.09 -8.96 17.89
N GLU A 364 17.28 -9.39 18.31
CA GLU A 364 17.66 -10.81 18.31
C GLU A 364 16.75 -11.58 19.29
N LEU A 365 15.80 -12.36 18.73
CA LEU A 365 14.94 -13.23 19.53
C LEU A 365 15.72 -14.48 19.95
N SER A 366 15.35 -15.08 21.08
CA SER A 366 15.96 -16.34 21.54
C SER A 366 15.79 -17.42 20.47
N LYS A 367 16.90 -17.88 19.89
CA LYS A 367 16.92 -18.86 18.78
C LYS A 367 16.41 -20.20 19.27
N GLN A 368 15.25 -20.63 18.79
CA GLN A 368 14.57 -21.86 19.20
C GLN A 368 14.86 -23.04 18.26
N ASN A 369 15.29 -22.78 17.01
CA ASN A 369 15.54 -23.85 16.02
C ASN A 369 16.58 -23.46 14.94
N SER A 370 16.97 -24.46 14.15
CA SER A 370 17.96 -24.30 13.07
C SER A 370 17.54 -23.33 11.96
N ARG A 371 16.24 -23.21 11.69
CA ARG A 371 15.70 -22.30 10.68
C ARG A 371 15.92 -20.84 11.08
N GLU A 372 15.68 -20.52 12.34
CA GLU A 372 15.94 -19.17 12.89
C GLU A 372 17.42 -18.83 12.82
N ILE A 373 18.31 -19.77 13.18
CA ILE A 373 19.77 -19.56 13.06
C ILE A 373 20.18 -19.27 11.61
N ILE A 374 19.61 -19.99 10.63
CA ILE A 374 19.89 -19.76 9.20
C ILE A 374 19.37 -18.39 8.75
N ASN A 375 18.15 -18.02 9.16
CA ASN A 375 17.57 -16.72 8.82
C ASN A 375 18.41 -15.56 9.37
N GLU A 376 18.94 -15.68 10.59
CA GLU A 376 19.84 -14.68 11.16
C GLU A 376 21.15 -14.56 10.37
N LYS A 377 21.72 -15.68 9.91
CA LYS A 377 22.90 -15.63 9.04
C LYS A 377 22.62 -14.99 7.68
N ILE A 378 21.43 -15.22 7.12
CA ILE A 378 21.01 -14.57 5.87
C ILE A 378 20.81 -13.07 6.09
N ARG A 379 20.23 -12.68 7.23
CA ARG A 379 20.06 -11.29 7.66
C ARG A 379 21.41 -10.57 7.81
N ASP A 380 22.40 -11.21 8.42
CA ASP A 380 23.76 -10.68 8.56
C ASP A 380 24.62 -10.85 7.28
N SER A 381 23.99 -10.78 6.11
CA SER A 381 24.67 -10.94 4.82
C SER A 381 24.12 -10.00 3.76
N VAL A 382 24.84 -9.89 2.66
CA VAL A 382 24.43 -9.11 1.48
C VAL A 382 23.07 -9.53 0.88
N LEU A 383 22.59 -10.74 1.19
CA LEU A 383 21.31 -11.27 0.70
C LEU A 383 20.09 -10.62 1.39
N PHE A 384 20.28 -10.01 2.56
CA PHE A 384 19.19 -9.41 3.33
C PHE A 384 18.52 -8.23 2.62
N SER A 385 19.30 -7.46 1.86
CA SER A 385 18.85 -6.24 1.18
C SER A 385 17.72 -6.46 0.19
N GLY A 386 17.64 -7.62 -0.46
CA GLY A 386 16.75 -7.86 -1.60
C GLY A 386 17.35 -7.49 -2.96
N LEU A 387 18.57 -6.93 -3.01
CA LEU A 387 19.22 -6.58 -4.28
C LEU A 387 19.64 -7.82 -5.09
N LEU A 388 20.08 -8.86 -4.39
CA LEU A 388 20.58 -10.10 -4.96
C LEU A 388 19.49 -11.17 -5.05
N PRO A 389 19.64 -12.17 -5.94
CA PRO A 389 18.64 -13.22 -6.15
C PRO A 389 18.17 -13.85 -4.84
N ASN A 390 16.87 -13.73 -4.57
CA ASN A 390 16.24 -14.28 -3.38
C ASN A 390 14.87 -14.84 -3.73
N TYR A 391 14.74 -16.15 -3.63
CA TYR A 391 13.54 -16.89 -4.02
C TYR A 391 12.53 -16.92 -2.87
N ARG A 392 11.48 -16.11 -2.97
CA ARG A 392 10.36 -16.09 -2.03
C ARG A 392 9.28 -17.10 -2.42
N PHE A 393 8.39 -17.40 -1.48
CA PHE A 393 7.25 -18.32 -1.66
C PHE A 393 7.63 -19.75 -2.06
N SER A 394 8.84 -20.20 -1.71
CA SER A 394 9.34 -21.52 -2.08
C SER A 394 8.89 -22.61 -1.11
N ASN A 395 8.24 -23.65 -1.64
CA ASN A 395 8.23 -24.98 -1.05
C ASN A 395 9.07 -25.89 -1.95
N LYS A 396 10.20 -26.41 -1.44
CA LYS A 396 11.12 -27.33 -2.16
C LYS A 396 11.90 -26.72 -3.35
N GLY A 397 12.21 -25.43 -3.33
CA GLY A 397 13.13 -24.80 -4.29
C GLY A 397 12.49 -24.21 -5.55
N LYS A 398 11.16 -24.26 -5.68
CA LYS A 398 10.41 -23.51 -6.69
C LYS A 398 9.83 -22.24 -6.04
N GLY A 399 10.57 -21.15 -6.07
CA GLY A 399 10.14 -19.85 -5.59
C GLY A 399 10.17 -18.80 -6.70
N ILE A 400 9.80 -17.57 -6.37
CA ILE A 400 9.91 -16.42 -7.27
C ILE A 400 11.08 -15.57 -6.85
N ASP A 401 11.92 -15.23 -7.81
CA ASP A 401 12.97 -14.23 -7.62
C ASP A 401 12.35 -12.83 -7.61
N MET A 402 12.40 -12.18 -6.45
CA MET A 402 11.92 -10.80 -6.25
C MET A 402 13.08 -9.80 -6.22
N SER A 403 14.29 -10.20 -6.62
CA SER A 403 15.48 -9.36 -6.48
C SER A 403 15.51 -8.19 -7.43
N ALA A 404 16.11 -7.08 -7.01
CA ALA A 404 16.29 -5.92 -7.88
C ALA A 404 17.14 -6.23 -9.12
N ILE A 405 18.17 -7.08 -9.02
CA ILE A 405 19.14 -7.27 -10.11
C ILE A 405 18.62 -8.13 -11.28
N MET A 406 17.66 -9.02 -11.04
CA MET A 406 17.17 -9.94 -12.08
C MET A 406 15.72 -10.40 -11.92
N GLY A 407 14.98 -9.90 -10.93
CA GLY A 407 13.55 -10.11 -10.81
C GLY A 407 12.86 -9.67 -12.10
N LYS A 408 12.27 -10.65 -12.80
CA LYS A 408 11.64 -10.48 -14.11
C LYS A 408 10.19 -10.94 -14.07
N GLU A 409 9.46 -10.57 -15.12
CA GLU A 409 8.09 -11.03 -15.37
C GLU A 409 8.00 -12.49 -15.81
N GLY A 410 6.78 -13.01 -15.83
CA GLY A 410 6.43 -14.30 -16.41
C GLY A 410 6.44 -15.48 -15.45
N ASP A 411 7.01 -15.33 -14.26
CA ASP A 411 6.92 -16.36 -13.22
C ASP A 411 5.51 -16.39 -12.62
N GLU A 412 5.00 -17.60 -12.44
CA GLU A 412 3.71 -17.86 -11.80
C GLU A 412 3.89 -17.96 -10.28
N TYR A 413 3.11 -17.20 -9.52
CA TYR A 413 3.17 -17.20 -8.06
C TYR A 413 2.63 -18.53 -7.50
N PRO A 414 3.37 -19.22 -6.61
CA PRO A 414 2.94 -20.49 -6.04
C PRO A 414 1.88 -20.32 -4.93
N ILE A 415 1.35 -19.11 -4.78
CA ILE A 415 0.22 -18.77 -3.89
C ILE A 415 -1.02 -18.55 -4.73
N LEU A 416 -2.17 -18.93 -4.19
CA LEU A 416 -3.46 -18.65 -4.79
C LEU A 416 -3.93 -17.26 -4.37
N ILE A 417 -4.40 -16.48 -5.34
CA ILE A 417 -5.08 -15.21 -5.08
C ILE A 417 -6.51 -15.27 -5.60
N PRO A 418 -7.47 -14.63 -4.91
CA PRO A 418 -8.85 -14.55 -5.37
C PRO A 418 -8.94 -13.62 -6.60
N ARG A 419 -9.64 -14.08 -7.63
CA ARG A 419 -10.07 -13.30 -8.79
C ARG A 419 -11.55 -13.49 -9.03
N ILE A 420 -12.20 -12.46 -9.57
CA ILE A 420 -13.62 -12.50 -9.87
C ILE A 420 -13.82 -13.21 -11.21
N ALA A 421 -14.65 -14.24 -11.22
CA ALA A 421 -15.12 -14.94 -12.40
C ALA A 421 -16.56 -14.53 -12.74
N GLU A 422 -16.98 -14.79 -13.99
CA GLU A 422 -18.33 -14.46 -14.51
C GLU A 422 -18.75 -13.01 -14.22
N ILE A 423 -17.82 -12.07 -14.40
CA ILE A 423 -18.01 -10.63 -14.20
C ILE A 423 -19.21 -10.14 -15.01
N GLY A 424 -20.11 -9.39 -14.36
CA GLY A 424 -21.31 -8.83 -14.99
C GLY A 424 -22.50 -9.79 -15.01
N THR A 425 -22.45 -10.88 -14.25
CA THR A 425 -23.52 -11.88 -14.18
C THR A 425 -23.94 -12.17 -12.73
N SER A 426 -25.14 -12.72 -12.53
CA SER A 426 -25.62 -13.21 -11.23
C SER A 426 -24.93 -14.50 -10.75
N ASN A 427 -24.02 -15.07 -11.54
CA ASN A 427 -23.15 -16.18 -11.16
C ASN A 427 -21.77 -15.71 -10.66
N MET A 428 -21.54 -14.41 -10.56
CA MET A 428 -20.25 -13.85 -10.18
C MET A 428 -19.75 -14.42 -8.84
N HIS A 429 -18.50 -14.89 -8.82
CA HIS A 429 -17.89 -15.53 -7.66
C HIS A 429 -16.37 -15.38 -7.67
N TYR A 430 -15.73 -15.71 -6.55
CA TYR A 430 -14.27 -15.79 -6.48
C TYR A 430 -13.75 -17.15 -6.98
N GLU A 431 -12.86 -17.10 -7.96
CA GLU A 431 -11.97 -18.20 -8.32
C GLU A 431 -10.56 -17.92 -7.79
N TYR A 432 -9.87 -18.97 -7.35
CA TYR A 432 -8.52 -18.87 -6.83
C TYR A 432 -7.52 -19.26 -7.92
N VAL A 433 -6.69 -18.31 -8.33
CA VAL A 433 -5.71 -18.50 -9.41
C VAL A 433 -4.30 -18.18 -8.96
N HIS A 434 -3.33 -18.76 -9.65
CA HIS A 434 -1.93 -18.37 -9.51
C HIS A 434 -1.66 -17.14 -10.39
N PRO A 435 -1.33 -15.97 -9.81
CA PRO A 435 -1.05 -14.79 -10.62
C PRO A 435 0.28 -14.93 -11.36
N ILE A 436 0.36 -14.27 -12.52
CA ILE A 436 1.62 -14.14 -13.27
C ILE A 436 2.26 -12.80 -12.89
N LYS A 437 3.56 -12.85 -12.62
CA LYS A 437 4.37 -11.67 -12.32
C LYS A 437 4.53 -10.76 -13.54
N THR A 438 4.40 -9.46 -13.35
CA THR A 438 4.47 -8.41 -14.38
C THR A 438 5.85 -7.77 -14.46
N ALA A 439 6.17 -7.10 -15.56
CA ALA A 439 7.43 -6.35 -15.69
C ALA A 439 7.52 -5.17 -14.72
N ASN A 440 8.76 -4.88 -14.31
CA ASN A 440 9.17 -3.75 -13.49
C ASN A 440 10.35 -3.00 -14.14
N ASN A 441 10.70 -1.83 -13.59
CA ASN A 441 11.67 -0.88 -14.18
C ASN A 441 13.12 -1.06 -13.68
N ASN A 442 13.39 -2.15 -12.95
CA ASN A 442 14.66 -2.48 -12.31
C ASN A 442 15.73 -3.02 -13.26
N LEU A 443 15.32 -3.68 -14.35
CA LEU A 443 16.23 -4.43 -15.19
C LEU A 443 17.06 -3.52 -16.09
N ALA A 444 18.39 -3.59 -15.95
CA ALA A 444 19.31 -2.93 -16.88
C ALA A 444 19.24 -3.59 -18.25
N THR A 445 18.97 -2.79 -19.29
CA THR A 445 18.84 -3.28 -20.66
C THR A 445 19.86 -2.61 -21.56
N LEU A 446 20.34 -3.33 -22.58
CA LEU A 446 21.12 -2.78 -23.69
C LEU A 446 20.21 -2.70 -24.91
N ASN A 447 19.96 -1.49 -25.40
CA ASN A 447 19.04 -1.27 -26.53
C ASN A 447 17.68 -2.00 -26.34
N GLY A 448 17.14 -1.97 -25.11
CA GLY A 448 15.87 -2.62 -24.75
C GLY A 448 15.96 -4.13 -24.45
N LYS A 449 17.14 -4.76 -24.61
CA LYS A 449 17.33 -6.19 -24.29
C LYS A 449 18.00 -6.38 -22.94
N PHE A 450 17.36 -7.13 -22.05
CA PHE A 450 17.96 -7.56 -20.79
C PHE A 450 19.12 -8.55 -21.01
N ILE A 451 20.22 -8.37 -20.27
CA ILE A 451 21.35 -9.28 -20.24
C ILE A 451 21.58 -9.73 -18.79
N ALA A 452 21.69 -11.04 -18.58
CA ALA A 452 21.76 -11.59 -17.24
C ALA A 452 23.00 -11.06 -16.45
N PRO A 453 22.83 -10.69 -15.17
CA PRO A 453 23.92 -10.19 -14.31
C PRO A 453 25.10 -11.16 -14.16
N ALA A 454 24.87 -12.46 -14.33
CA ALA A 454 25.91 -13.49 -14.32
C ALA A 454 27.04 -13.23 -15.35
N THR A 455 26.75 -12.47 -16.40
CA THR A 455 27.74 -12.04 -17.41
C THR A 455 28.74 -11.01 -16.86
N PHE A 456 28.39 -10.32 -15.77
CA PHE A 456 29.08 -9.15 -15.23
C PHE A 456 29.56 -9.34 -13.78
N ILE A 457 29.74 -10.59 -13.34
CA ILE A 457 30.17 -10.92 -11.97
C ILE A 457 31.48 -10.20 -11.60
N LYS A 458 32.40 -10.04 -12.57
CA LYS A 458 33.68 -9.34 -12.33
C LYS A 458 33.47 -7.88 -12.01
N GLU A 459 32.58 -7.21 -12.73
CA GLU A 459 32.23 -5.80 -12.50
C GLU A 459 31.57 -5.62 -11.13
N ILE A 460 30.61 -6.48 -10.79
CA ILE A 460 29.91 -6.45 -9.49
C ILE A 460 30.91 -6.68 -8.34
N ASP A 461 31.75 -7.71 -8.42
CA ASP A 461 32.77 -8.01 -7.40
C ASP A 461 33.77 -6.86 -7.27
N GLN A 462 34.21 -6.28 -8.38
CA GLN A 462 35.15 -5.16 -8.35
C GLN A 462 34.55 -3.92 -7.70
N GLY A 463 33.32 -3.54 -8.05
CA GLY A 463 32.62 -2.40 -7.43
C GLY A 463 32.42 -2.58 -5.93
N PHE A 464 32.02 -3.79 -5.51
CA PHE A 464 31.90 -4.15 -4.10
C PHE A 464 33.25 -4.02 -3.36
N ARG A 465 34.33 -4.59 -3.93
CA ARG A 465 35.67 -4.57 -3.31
C ARG A 465 36.25 -3.18 -3.18
N ASP A 466 36.10 -2.34 -4.21
CA ASP A 466 36.66 -0.99 -4.19
C ASP A 466 35.95 -0.14 -3.13
N ALA A 467 34.62 -0.20 -3.07
CA ALA A 467 33.84 0.43 -2.01
C ALA A 467 34.20 -0.12 -0.61
N TYR A 468 34.43 -1.43 -0.49
CA TYR A 468 34.78 -2.08 0.79
C TYR A 468 36.14 -1.62 1.28
N ARG A 469 37.13 -1.62 0.38
CA ARG A 469 38.48 -1.17 0.68
C ARG A 469 38.48 0.29 1.15
N PHE A 470 37.76 1.16 0.44
CA PHE A 470 37.64 2.56 0.80
C PHE A 470 37.09 2.74 2.22
N ILE A 471 35.99 2.07 2.57
CA ILE A 471 35.40 2.17 3.91
C ILE A 471 36.37 1.68 4.99
N MET A 472 37.10 0.60 4.72
CA MET A 472 38.07 0.06 5.67
C MET A 472 39.29 0.97 5.86
N GLU A 473 39.80 1.57 4.78
CA GLU A 473 40.91 2.54 4.81
C GLU A 473 40.49 3.87 5.47
N HIS A 474 39.21 4.22 5.38
CA HIS A 474 38.62 5.45 5.90
C HIS A 474 37.61 5.20 7.03
N LYS A 475 37.85 4.19 7.88
CA LYS A 475 36.89 3.72 8.89
C LYS A 475 36.36 4.82 9.80
N GLN A 476 37.25 5.65 10.36
CA GLN A 476 36.84 6.68 11.31
C GLN A 476 36.03 7.81 10.65
N SER A 477 36.41 8.24 9.45
CA SER A 477 35.65 9.24 8.70
C SER A 477 34.33 8.66 8.17
N THR A 478 34.27 7.36 7.88
CA THR A 478 33.01 6.68 7.53
C THR A 478 32.05 6.67 8.72
N ILE A 479 32.53 6.34 9.93
CA ILE A 479 31.72 6.41 11.16
C ILE A 479 31.22 7.83 11.40
N GLU A 480 32.07 8.84 11.21
CA GLU A 480 31.65 10.24 11.32
C GLU A 480 30.59 10.60 10.26
N LYS A 481 30.76 10.13 9.02
CA LYS A 481 29.79 10.35 7.95
C LYS A 481 28.45 9.67 8.22
N MET A 482 28.45 8.49 8.86
CA MET A 482 27.22 7.78 9.25
C MET A 482 26.33 8.58 10.21
N LYS A 483 26.86 9.61 10.89
CA LYS A 483 26.05 10.49 11.75
C LYS A 483 24.97 11.26 10.99
N ILE A 484 25.04 11.35 9.65
CA ILE A 484 23.95 11.91 8.83
C ILE A 484 22.63 11.15 9.02
N PHE A 485 22.68 9.90 9.51
CA PHE A 485 21.51 9.09 9.79
C PHE A 485 20.96 9.26 11.23
N GLU A 486 21.60 10.06 12.08
CA GLU A 486 21.12 10.31 13.44
C GLU A 486 19.74 10.98 13.42
N ASN A 487 18.85 10.55 14.31
CA ASN A 487 17.50 11.09 14.49
C ASN A 487 16.60 11.02 13.23
N ILE A 488 16.89 10.11 12.30
CA ILE A 488 15.99 9.80 11.18
C ILE A 488 14.98 8.73 11.62
N ILE A 489 13.71 8.93 11.26
CA ILE A 489 12.66 7.94 11.44
C ILE A 489 12.58 7.11 10.16
N VAL A 490 12.85 5.82 10.28
CA VAL A 490 12.78 4.81 9.21
C VAL A 490 11.60 3.87 9.43
N ARG A 491 11.10 3.27 8.35
CA ARG A 491 10.09 2.22 8.36
C ARG A 491 10.72 0.93 8.87
N HIS A 492 10.06 0.31 9.84
CA HIS A 492 10.41 -1.03 10.31
C HIS A 492 9.38 -2.04 9.80
N LEU A 493 9.82 -2.99 8.99
CA LEU A 493 8.96 -4.03 8.41
C LEU A 493 8.98 -5.28 9.28
N ILE A 494 7.94 -5.47 10.09
CA ILE A 494 7.82 -6.61 11.01
C ILE A 494 7.41 -7.89 10.26
N GLN A 495 6.56 -7.75 9.23
CA GLN A 495 6.00 -8.84 8.43
C GLN A 495 5.90 -8.42 6.97
N ASP A 496 5.97 -9.41 6.07
CA ASP A 496 5.79 -9.19 4.64
C ASP A 496 4.41 -8.60 4.32
N THR A 497 4.37 -7.60 3.44
CA THR A 497 3.15 -6.93 2.95
C THR A 497 2.07 -7.91 2.49
N GLN A 498 2.46 -9.02 1.86
CA GLN A 498 1.55 -10.05 1.36
C GLN A 498 0.68 -10.67 2.48
N ARG A 499 1.23 -10.84 3.70
CA ARG A 499 0.45 -11.33 4.84
C ARG A 499 -0.64 -10.34 5.25
N TYR A 500 -0.32 -9.05 5.32
CA TYR A 500 -1.30 -8.01 5.62
C TYR A 500 -2.37 -7.93 4.52
N SER A 501 -2.00 -8.04 3.25
CA SER A 501 -2.97 -8.04 2.15
C SER A 501 -3.97 -9.20 2.25
N MET A 502 -3.52 -10.40 2.62
CA MET A 502 -4.40 -11.56 2.80
C MET A 502 -5.36 -11.39 3.99
N ILE A 503 -4.84 -10.90 5.13
CA ILE A 503 -5.67 -10.62 6.31
C ILE A 503 -6.72 -9.56 5.97
N LEU A 504 -6.31 -8.48 5.30
CA LEU A 504 -7.22 -7.41 4.90
C LEU A 504 -8.31 -7.92 3.95
N HIS A 505 -7.96 -8.71 2.94
CA HIS A 505 -8.96 -9.33 2.07
C HIS A 505 -9.94 -10.22 2.84
N THR A 506 -9.43 -11.01 3.79
CA THR A 506 -10.28 -11.87 4.65
C THR A 506 -11.21 -11.05 5.53
N SER A 507 -10.74 -9.91 6.06
CA SER A 507 -11.56 -9.01 6.90
C SER A 507 -12.76 -8.39 6.18
N TYR A 508 -12.81 -8.43 4.84
CA TYR A 508 -13.94 -7.98 4.05
C TYR A 508 -14.97 -9.09 3.77
N HIS A 509 -14.82 -10.27 4.38
CA HIS A 509 -15.84 -11.31 4.28
C HIS A 509 -17.15 -10.83 4.96
N PRO A 510 -18.33 -11.10 4.37
CA PRO A 510 -19.61 -10.60 4.89
C PRO A 510 -19.84 -10.90 6.37
N ASP A 511 -19.42 -12.08 6.84
CA ASP A 511 -19.54 -12.47 8.26
C ASP A 511 -18.81 -11.53 9.23
N PHE A 512 -17.64 -11.00 8.85
CA PHE A 512 -16.87 -10.06 9.69
C PHE A 512 -17.41 -8.64 9.60
N LEU A 513 -18.24 -8.34 8.59
CA LEU A 513 -18.79 -7.00 8.37
C LEU A 513 -20.09 -6.75 9.15
N GLN A 514 -20.64 -7.77 9.80
CA GLN A 514 -21.87 -7.67 10.60
C GLN A 514 -21.65 -7.13 12.02
N ASP A 515 -20.45 -7.29 12.59
CA ASP A 515 -20.13 -6.87 13.97
C ASP A 515 -18.63 -6.64 14.17
N GLY A 516 -18.26 -5.41 14.58
CA GLY A 516 -16.87 -4.98 14.79
C GLY A 516 -16.17 -5.62 16.00
N LEU A 517 -16.82 -6.60 16.64
CA LEU A 517 -16.18 -7.50 17.59
C LEU A 517 -15.17 -8.45 16.91
N PHE A 518 -15.43 -8.85 15.66
CA PHE A 518 -14.75 -9.97 14.99
C PHE A 518 -13.73 -9.58 13.94
#